data_AF-A0A7S2L066-F1
#
_entry.id   AF-A0A7S2L066-F1
#
_cell.length_a   1.000
_cell.length_b   1.000
_cell.length_c   1.000
_cell.angle_alpha   90.00
_cell.angle_beta   90.00
_cell.angle_gamma   90.00
#
_symmetry.space_group_name_H-M   'P 1'
#
loop_
_entity.id
_entity.type
_entity.pdbx_description
1 polymer ?
#
loop_
_entity_poly.entity_id
_entity_poly.type
_entity_poly.pdbx_seq_one_letter_code
_entity_poly.pdbx_strand_id
1 'polypeptide(L)'
;FTSLYILEEERNDDDEEFIVQQSDDLGWLGYFIGESKRLGLLHMSCNPSPPVCLLEGICRNQSIQSLEVENIIVDTTFIHLAPFFGSNSNLTRLKLGCDRMGSDLCAQYFVVALVKCDS
;
A
#
# COMPACT_ATOMS: atom_id res chain seq x y z
N PHE A 1 -17.24 -0.14 -2.98
CA PHE A 1 -16.41 -1.24 -2.46
C PHE A 1 -15.93 -0.93 -1.03
N THR A 2 -15.58 -1.98 -0.28
CA THR A 2 -14.94 -1.91 1.05
C THR A 2 -13.53 -2.50 1.04
N SER A 3 -13.19 -3.24 -0.01
CA SER A 3 -11.87 -3.78 -0.33
C SER A 3 -11.42 -3.24 -1.68
N LEU A 4 -10.12 -3.09 -1.89
CA LEU A 4 -9.52 -2.76 -3.18
C LEU A 4 -8.21 -3.54 -3.31
N TYR A 5 -8.03 -4.18 -4.45
CA TYR A 5 -6.82 -4.92 -4.79
C TYR A 5 -6.16 -4.26 -6.00
N ILE A 6 -4.94 -3.75 -5.81
CA ILE A 6 -4.14 -3.15 -6.87
C ILE A 6 -3.13 -4.19 -7.33
N LEU A 7 -3.24 -4.64 -8.59
CA LEU A 7 -2.55 -5.83 -9.10
C LEU A 7 -1.97 -5.59 -10.50
N GLU A 8 -1.04 -6.43 -10.94
CA GLU A 8 -0.55 -6.46 -12.33
C GLU A 8 -1.37 -7.34 -13.27
N GLU A 9 -2.01 -8.36 -12.73
CA GLU A 9 -2.81 -9.34 -13.47
C GLU A 9 -4.07 -9.71 -12.69
N GLU A 10 -5.14 -10.04 -13.43
CA GLU A 10 -6.41 -10.47 -12.86
C GLU A 10 -6.21 -11.75 -12.03
N ARG A 11 -6.83 -11.80 -10.86
CA ARG A 11 -6.98 -13.06 -10.12
C ARG A 11 -8.38 -13.59 -10.38
N ASN A 12 -8.55 -14.91 -10.30
CA ASN A 12 -9.84 -15.57 -10.56
C ASN A 12 -10.84 -15.42 -9.38
N ASP A 13 -10.76 -14.33 -8.65
CA ASP A 13 -11.52 -14.09 -7.42
C ASP A 13 -12.53 -12.95 -7.65
N ASP A 14 -13.68 -12.97 -6.96
CA ASP A 14 -14.73 -11.94 -7.05
C ASP A 14 -14.35 -10.63 -6.31
N ASP A 15 -13.05 -10.33 -6.22
CA ASP A 15 -12.52 -9.18 -5.52
C ASP A 15 -12.65 -7.89 -6.37
N GLU A 16 -12.67 -6.73 -5.70
CA GLU A 16 -12.69 -5.44 -6.36
C GLU A 16 -11.27 -5.08 -6.80
N GLU A 17 -10.92 -5.48 -8.03
CA GLU A 17 -9.57 -5.38 -8.58
C GLU A 17 -9.36 -4.13 -9.43
N PHE A 18 -8.18 -3.53 -9.31
CA PHE A 18 -7.63 -2.52 -10.21
C PHE A 18 -6.35 -3.09 -10.81
N ILE A 19 -6.43 -3.46 -12.09
CA ILE A 19 -5.29 -4.02 -12.84
C ILE A 19 -4.48 -2.87 -13.43
N VAL A 20 -3.27 -2.67 -12.93
CA VAL A 20 -2.38 -1.58 -13.31
C VAL A 20 -1.87 -1.76 -14.74
N GLN A 21 -2.17 -0.79 -15.60
CA GLN A 21 -1.69 -0.69 -16.97
C GLN A 21 -0.72 0.47 -17.13
N GLN A 22 0.12 0.42 -18.18
CA GLN A 22 1.17 1.41 -18.42
C GLN A 22 0.65 2.86 -18.57
N SER A 23 -0.60 3.03 -19.01
CA SER A 23 -1.24 4.33 -19.22
C SER A 23 -2.07 4.83 -18.03
N ASP A 24 -2.13 4.07 -16.94
CA ASP A 24 -3.00 4.42 -15.82
C ASP A 24 -2.45 5.59 -15.02
N ASP A 25 -3.33 6.52 -14.68
CA ASP A 25 -3.00 7.60 -13.77
C ASP A 25 -3.19 7.16 -12.32
N LEU A 26 -2.13 6.60 -11.77
CA LEU A 26 -2.08 6.14 -10.38
C LEU A 26 -2.16 7.29 -9.35
N GLY A 27 -2.02 8.55 -9.79
CA GLY A 27 -2.26 9.72 -8.94
C GLY A 27 -3.75 9.91 -8.63
N TRP A 28 -4.63 9.71 -9.60
CA TRP A 28 -6.08 9.73 -9.37
C TRP A 28 -6.53 8.55 -8.51
N LEU A 29 -5.93 7.38 -8.71
CA LEU A 29 -6.19 6.22 -7.85
C LEU A 29 -5.77 6.52 -6.39
N GLY A 30 -4.60 7.13 -6.20
CA GLY A 30 -4.16 7.59 -4.89
C GLY A 30 -5.11 8.60 -4.26
N TYR A 31 -5.54 9.62 -5.01
CA TYR A 31 -6.52 10.61 -4.55
C TYR A 31 -7.83 9.94 -4.11
N PHE A 32 -8.32 9.02 -4.94
CA PHE A 32 -9.55 8.28 -4.67
C PHE A 32 -9.46 7.42 -3.41
N ILE A 33 -8.34 6.70 -3.23
CA ILE A 33 -8.06 5.94 -2.00
C ILE A 33 -8.04 6.89 -0.80
N GLY A 34 -7.32 8.01 -0.89
CA GLY A 34 -7.19 8.99 0.19
C GLY A 34 -8.52 9.55 0.69
N GLU A 35 -9.44 9.84 -0.23
CA GLU A 35 -10.77 10.40 0.09
C GLU A 35 -11.82 9.33 0.48
N SER A 36 -11.50 8.04 0.32
CA SER A 36 -12.43 6.97 0.65
C SER A 36 -12.65 6.88 2.16
N LYS A 37 -13.92 6.94 2.57
CA LYS A 37 -14.36 6.75 3.97
C LYS A 37 -14.80 5.32 4.27
N ARG A 38 -14.77 4.45 3.26
CA ARG A 38 -15.36 3.10 3.32
C ARG A 38 -14.36 2.00 2.98
N LEU A 39 -13.19 2.35 2.45
CA LEU A 39 -12.15 1.39 2.11
C LEU A 39 -11.52 0.86 3.40
N GLY A 40 -11.88 -0.35 3.80
CA GLY A 40 -11.38 -1.03 4.99
C GLY A 40 -10.20 -1.95 4.69
N LEU A 41 -10.13 -2.53 3.50
CA LEU A 41 -9.01 -3.38 3.08
C LEU A 41 -8.35 -2.81 1.82
N LEU A 42 -7.04 -2.60 1.87
CA LEU A 42 -6.24 -2.30 0.70
C LEU A 42 -5.18 -3.39 0.55
N HIS A 43 -5.20 -4.08 -0.59
CA HIS A 43 -4.15 -4.99 -0.98
C HIS A 43 -3.40 -4.41 -2.18
N MET A 44 -2.08 -4.48 -2.16
CA MET A 44 -1.23 -4.04 -3.26
C MET A 44 -0.19 -5.10 -3.58
N SER A 45 -0.15 -5.51 -4.84
CA SER A 45 0.91 -6.33 -5.41
C SER A 45 1.33 -5.67 -6.72
N CYS A 46 2.30 -4.76 -6.64
CA CYS A 46 2.82 -4.01 -7.78
C CYS A 46 4.33 -4.19 -7.93
N ASN A 47 4.75 -4.56 -9.13
CA ASN A 47 6.10 -4.66 -9.61
C ASN A 47 6.18 -4.02 -11.02
N PRO A 48 6.91 -2.89 -11.17
CA PRO A 48 7.77 -2.25 -10.18
C PRO A 48 6.97 -1.56 -9.07
N SER A 49 7.67 -1.06 -8.06
CA SER A 49 7.07 -0.42 -6.90
C SER A 49 6.04 0.66 -7.24
N PRO A 50 4.99 0.84 -6.42
CA PRO A 50 3.99 1.88 -6.61
C PRO A 50 4.61 3.28 -6.73
N PRO A 51 4.10 4.15 -7.62
CA PRO A 51 4.60 5.52 -7.72
C PRO A 51 4.26 6.32 -6.46
N VAL A 52 5.09 7.32 -6.16
CA VAL A 52 4.95 8.17 -4.95
C VAL A 52 3.56 8.82 -4.85
N CYS A 53 2.95 9.24 -5.97
CA CYS A 53 1.63 9.86 -5.97
C CYS A 53 0.52 8.92 -5.44
N LEU A 54 0.62 7.62 -5.70
CA LEU A 54 -0.30 6.62 -5.15
C LEU A 54 -0.10 6.49 -3.63
N LEU A 55 1.17 6.39 -3.20
CA LEU A 55 1.54 6.27 -1.78
C LEU A 55 1.11 7.50 -0.97
N GLU A 56 1.28 8.71 -1.49
CA GLU A 56 0.81 9.95 -0.86
C GLU A 56 -0.71 9.97 -0.68
N GLY A 57 -1.45 9.43 -1.65
CA GLY A 57 -2.89 9.26 -1.55
C GLY A 57 -3.28 8.29 -0.43
N ILE A 58 -2.62 7.14 -0.35
CA ILE A 58 -2.82 6.14 0.71
C ILE A 58 -2.58 6.75 2.09
N CYS A 59 -1.52 7.55 2.25
CA CYS A 59 -1.20 8.24 3.50
C CYS A 59 -2.29 9.18 4.02
N ARG A 60 -3.22 9.63 3.17
CA ARG A 60 -4.35 10.48 3.57
C ARG A 60 -5.56 9.67 4.02
N ASN A 61 -5.60 8.37 3.71
CA ASN A 61 -6.74 7.53 4.03
C ASN A 61 -6.80 7.25 5.54
N GLN A 62 -7.99 7.42 6.11
CA GLN A 62 -8.28 7.17 7.54
C GLN A 62 -9.26 6.02 7.77
N SER A 63 -9.74 5.33 6.73
CA SER A 63 -10.69 4.22 6.85
C SER A 63 -10.06 2.83 6.77
N ILE A 64 -8.85 2.70 6.22
CA ILE A 64 -8.17 1.42 6.04
C ILE A 64 -7.89 0.79 7.40
N GLN A 65 -8.36 -0.45 7.56
CA GLN A 65 -8.19 -1.31 8.73
C GLN A 65 -7.22 -2.45 8.47
N SER A 66 -7.09 -2.88 7.21
CA SER A 66 -6.19 -3.92 6.76
C SER A 66 -5.38 -3.42 5.57
N LEU A 67 -4.06 -3.35 5.74
CA LEU A 67 -3.12 -3.08 4.66
C LEU A 67 -2.33 -4.34 4.37
N GLU A 68 -2.43 -4.83 3.14
CA GLU A 68 -1.65 -5.95 2.65
C GLU A 68 -0.79 -5.49 1.48
N VAL A 69 0.51 -5.72 1.57
CA VAL A 69 1.43 -5.32 0.51
C VAL A 69 2.34 -6.51 0.22
N GLU A 70 2.20 -7.06 -0.98
CA GLU A 70 2.93 -8.24 -1.46
C GLU A 70 3.83 -7.86 -2.64
N ASN A 71 4.79 -8.73 -2.96
CA ASN A 71 5.72 -8.54 -4.08
C ASN A 71 6.49 -7.22 -4.08
N ILE A 72 6.63 -6.57 -2.92
CA ILE A 72 7.41 -5.33 -2.82
C ILE A 72 8.86 -5.65 -3.13
N ILE A 73 9.38 -5.00 -4.18
CA ILE A 73 10.82 -4.89 -4.37
C ILE A 73 11.33 -4.00 -3.24
N VAL A 74 12.24 -4.53 -2.42
CA VAL A 74 12.88 -3.80 -1.32
C VAL A 74 13.38 -2.43 -1.80
N ASP A 75 12.64 -1.39 -1.48
CA ASP A 75 12.89 -0.02 -1.88
C ASP A 75 12.39 0.99 -0.81
N THR A 76 12.15 2.24 -1.23
CA THR A 76 11.66 3.32 -0.36
C THR A 76 10.15 3.32 -0.11
N THR A 77 9.38 2.33 -0.58
CA THR A 77 7.90 2.27 -0.44
C THR A 77 7.47 2.42 1.02
N PHE A 78 8.10 1.68 1.94
CA PHE A 78 7.79 1.79 3.38
C PHE A 78 8.13 3.16 3.95
N ILE A 79 9.21 3.79 3.47
CA ILE A 79 9.57 5.14 3.89
C ILE A 79 8.47 6.13 3.49
N HIS A 80 7.90 5.98 2.30
CA HIS A 80 6.78 6.81 1.84
C HIS A 80 5.47 6.52 2.56
N LEU A 81 5.26 5.30 3.05
CA LEU A 81 4.11 4.93 3.87
C LEU A 81 4.28 5.27 5.37
N ALA A 82 5.44 5.76 5.82
CA ALA A 82 5.62 6.17 7.21
C ALA A 82 4.51 7.12 7.73
N PRO A 83 4.08 8.16 6.99
CA PRO A 83 2.99 9.03 7.45
C PRO A 83 1.65 8.29 7.63
N PHE A 84 1.39 7.26 6.83
CA PHE A 84 0.20 6.42 6.99
C PHE A 84 0.24 5.71 8.36
N PHE A 85 1.35 5.06 8.69
CA PHE A 85 1.50 4.32 9.94
C PHE A 85 1.44 5.24 11.18
N GLY A 86 1.97 6.46 11.08
CA GLY A 86 1.94 7.42 12.19
C GLY A 86 0.59 8.10 12.40
N SER A 87 -0.23 8.27 11.35
CA SER A 87 -1.48 9.03 11.42
C SER A 87 -2.74 8.17 11.42
N ASN A 88 -2.68 6.94 10.89
CA ASN A 88 -3.84 6.07 10.80
C ASN A 88 -4.03 5.28 12.09
N SER A 89 -5.06 5.63 12.85
CA SER A 89 -5.44 4.94 14.11
C SER A 89 -6.44 3.80 13.92
N ASN A 90 -6.87 3.53 12.68
CA ASN A 90 -7.83 2.49 12.35
C ASN A 90 -7.18 1.19 11.85
N LEU A 91 -5.89 1.21 11.53
CA LEU A 91 -5.14 0.04 11.08
C LEU A 91 -5.07 -1.02 12.19
N THR A 92 -5.64 -2.19 11.93
CA THR A 92 -5.65 -3.34 12.86
C THR A 92 -4.90 -4.55 12.33
N ARG A 93 -4.67 -4.60 11.01
CA ARG A 93 -3.96 -5.68 10.33
C ARG A 93 -2.96 -5.11 9.32
N LEU A 94 -1.73 -5.60 9.39
CA LEU A 94 -0.67 -5.32 8.43
C LEU A 94 -0.05 -6.64 7.98
N LYS A 95 -0.05 -6.89 6.67
CA LYS A 95 0.59 -8.07 6.06
C LYS A 95 1.61 -7.58 5.03
N LEU A 96 2.87 -7.99 5.21
CA LEU A 96 3.97 -7.62 4.31
C LEU A 96 4.55 -8.90 3.70
N GLY A 97 4.44 -9.05 2.38
CA GLY A 97 5.06 -10.11 1.59
C GLY A 97 6.23 -9.56 0.77
N CYS A 98 7.38 -10.23 0.81
CA CYS A 98 8.58 -9.81 0.09
C CYS A 98 9.19 -11.01 -0.65
N ASP A 99 8.96 -11.08 -1.96
CA ASP A 99 9.20 -12.30 -2.73
C ASP A 99 10.56 -12.37 -3.43
N ARG A 100 11.40 -11.33 -3.34
CA ARG A 100 12.71 -11.31 -4.01
C ARG A 100 13.82 -10.73 -3.13
N MET A 101 14.71 -11.62 -2.70
CA MET A 101 16.03 -11.35 -2.09
C MET A 101 16.08 -10.25 -1.02
N GLY A 102 16.03 -10.67 0.25
CA GLY A 102 16.42 -9.85 1.39
C GLY A 102 15.27 -9.48 2.32
N SER A 103 14.60 -10.48 2.90
CA SER A 103 13.64 -10.31 4.01
C SER A 103 14.19 -9.37 5.09
N ASP A 104 15.50 -9.40 5.32
CA ASP A 104 16.20 -8.56 6.30
C ASP A 104 16.20 -7.08 5.91
N LEU A 105 16.39 -6.74 4.63
CA LEU A 105 16.36 -5.36 4.17
C LEU A 105 14.92 -4.81 4.19
N CYS A 106 13.94 -5.62 3.78
CA CYS A 106 12.52 -5.26 3.86
C CYS A 106 12.13 -4.92 5.32
N ALA A 107 12.52 -5.78 6.26
CA ALA A 107 12.34 -5.55 7.68
C ALA A 107 13.07 -4.28 8.16
N GLN A 108 14.30 -4.02 7.71
CA GLN A 108 15.03 -2.79 8.06
C GLN A 108 14.31 -1.53 7.58
N TYR A 109 13.85 -1.47 6.33
CA TYR A 109 13.12 -0.32 5.80
C TYR A 109 11.78 -0.11 6.52
N PHE A 110 11.09 -1.20 6.86
CA PHE A 110 9.88 -1.13 7.67
C PHE A 110 10.16 -0.57 9.08
N VAL A 111 11.21 -1.06 9.75
CA VAL A 111 11.62 -0.53 11.07
C VAL A 111 11.98 0.95 10.97
N VAL A 112 12.71 1.38 9.94
CA VAL A 112 13.04 2.80 9.70
C VAL A 112 11.77 3.64 9.52
N ALA A 113 10.77 3.13 8.80
CA ALA A 113 9.49 3.81 8.63
C ALA A 113 8.76 3.98 9.97
N LEU A 114 8.72 2.94 10.80
CA LEU A 114 8.09 3.00 12.13
C LEU A 114 8.83 3.95 13.08
N VAL A 115 10.17 3.93 13.11
CA VAL A 115 10.94 4.86 13.96
C VAL A 115 10.65 6.32 13.61
N LYS A 116 10.41 6.63 12.33
CA LYS A 116 9.99 7.97 11.88
C LYS A 116 8.57 8.36 12.29
N CYS A 117 7.73 7.40 12.67
CA CYS A 117 6.38 7.66 13.15
C CYS A 117 6.38 8.13 14.62
N ASP A 118 7.36 7.69 15.41
CA ASP A 118 7.47 7.97 16.84
C ASP A 118 8.27 9.26 17.16
N SER A 119 8.86 9.90 16.15
CA SER A 119 9.72 11.10 16.27
C SER A 119 9.03 12.37 15.83
#